data_AF-A0A2H0BB02-F1
#
_entry.id   AF-A0A2H0BB02-F1
#
_cell.length_a   1.000
_cell.length_b   1.000
_cell.length_c   1.000
_cell.angle_alpha   90.00
_cell.angle_beta   90.00
_cell.angle_gamma   90.00
#
_symmetry.space_group_name_H-M   'P 1'
#
loop_
_entity.id
_entity.type
_entity.pdbx_description
1 polymer ?
#
loop_
_entity_poly.entity_id
_entity_poly.type
_entity_poly.pdbx_seq_one_letter_code
_entity_poly.pdbx_strand_id
1 'polypeptide(L)'
;MKKLSCSLFTAILNFLFAGSLIAQISYGGTPLSFNSKNAVFLQKSLPTVTMEPVNVSILQAEDLINDLDKGIPWRFGQNLAVNLSLSTSGQWEYLPNGDKLWRLRVYSQGAYTLN
;
A
#
# COMPACT_ATOMS: atom_id res chain seq x y z
N MET A 1 14.74 4.88 -49.65
CA MET A 1 15.88 5.23 -48.78
C MET A 1 15.61 6.45 -47.88
N LYS A 2 15.16 7.61 -48.40
CA LYS A 2 14.90 8.83 -47.59
C LYS A 2 13.87 8.68 -46.45
N LYS A 3 12.83 7.84 -46.63
CA LYS A 3 11.82 7.59 -45.59
C LYS A 3 12.37 6.72 -44.46
N LEU A 4 13.24 5.76 -44.78
CA LEU A 4 13.86 4.86 -43.80
C LEU A 4 14.88 5.62 -42.92
N SER A 5 15.65 6.56 -43.50
CA SER A 5 16.55 7.43 -42.73
C SER A 5 15.80 8.41 -41.83
N CYS A 6 14.64 8.90 -42.28
CA CYS A 6 13.78 9.76 -41.46
C CYS A 6 13.21 8.99 -40.26
N SER A 7 12.65 7.79 -40.47
CA SER A 7 12.15 6.94 -39.39
C SER A 7 13.22 6.53 -38.37
N LEU A 8 14.43 6.22 -38.85
CA LEU A 8 15.56 5.85 -37.96
C LEU A 8 16.01 7.06 -37.11
N PHE A 9 16.06 8.25 -37.71
CA PHE A 9 16.37 9.48 -36.99
C PHE A 9 15.31 9.80 -35.92
N THR A 10 14.02 9.62 -36.23
CA THR A 10 12.93 9.80 -35.25
C THR A 10 13.02 8.78 -34.11
N ALA A 11 13.37 7.52 -34.39
CA ALA A 11 13.54 6.50 -33.36
C ALA A 11 14.72 6.79 -32.43
N ILE A 12 15.86 7.22 -32.97
CA ILE A 12 17.04 7.62 -32.20
C ILE A 12 16.71 8.83 -31.31
N LEU A 13 15.99 9.81 -31.85
CA LEU A 13 15.59 11.00 -31.10
C LEU A 13 14.70 10.64 -29.89
N ASN A 14 13.71 9.76 -30.07
CA ASN A 14 12.85 9.31 -28.96
C ASN A 14 13.63 8.53 -27.89
N PHE A 15 14.62 7.73 -28.28
CA PHE A 15 15.45 6.97 -27.35
C PHE A 15 16.34 7.89 -26.50
N LEU A 16 16.82 9.01 -27.07
CA LEU A 16 17.65 9.99 -26.36
C LEU A 16 16.88 10.81 -25.30
N PHE A 17 15.55 10.91 -25.39
CA PHE A 17 14.71 11.65 -24.42
C PHE A 17 14.01 10.75 -23.38
N ALA A 18 14.14 9.43 -23.45
CA ALA A 18 13.44 8.51 -22.55
C ALA A 18 14.01 8.45 -21.11
N GLY A 19 15.21 8.99 -20.87
CA GLY A 19 16.01 8.68 -19.67
C GLY A 19 15.78 9.52 -18.41
N SER A 20 14.98 10.60 -18.43
CA SER A 20 15.03 11.59 -17.33
C SER A 20 13.67 12.15 -16.89
N LEU A 21 12.60 11.36 -16.96
CA LEU A 21 11.29 11.77 -16.44
C LEU A 21 11.15 11.42 -14.95
N ILE A 22 11.79 12.20 -14.08
CA ILE A 22 11.44 12.22 -12.65
C ILE A 22 10.24 13.17 -12.50
N ALA A 23 9.06 12.72 -12.96
CA ALA A 23 7.83 13.51 -12.94
C ALA A 23 7.03 13.35 -11.63
N GLN A 24 7.38 12.37 -10.79
CA GLN A 24 6.73 12.19 -9.51
C GLN A 24 7.41 13.06 -8.46
N ILE A 25 6.66 13.98 -7.85
CA ILE A 25 7.11 14.69 -6.65
C ILE A 25 7.25 13.64 -5.54
N SER A 26 8.48 13.44 -5.07
CA SER A 26 8.76 12.64 -3.88
C SER A 26 8.97 13.58 -2.70
N TYR A 27 8.21 13.38 -1.63
CA TYR A 27 8.37 14.13 -0.38
C TYR A 27 9.41 13.49 0.56
N GLY A 28 10.08 12.41 0.13
CA GLY A 28 11.15 11.75 0.88
C GLY A 28 10.73 11.28 2.28
N GLY A 29 11.71 11.17 3.17
CA GLY A 29 11.52 10.76 4.57
C GLY A 29 11.57 9.25 4.80
N THR A 30 11.74 8.86 6.06
CA THR A 30 11.65 7.47 6.52
C THR A 30 10.65 7.42 7.68
N PRO A 31 9.81 6.38 7.78
CA PRO A 31 8.90 6.26 8.93
C PRO A 31 9.68 6.30 10.24
N LEU A 32 9.19 7.04 11.23
CA LEU A 32 9.86 7.21 12.52
C LEU A 32 10.15 5.86 13.21
N SER A 33 9.28 4.86 13.00
CA SER A 33 9.47 3.49 13.50
C SER A 33 10.61 2.71 12.84
N PHE A 34 11.04 3.11 11.65
CA PHE A 34 12.08 2.41 10.89
C PHE A 34 13.48 2.92 11.26
N ASN A 35 13.54 4.07 11.93
CA ASN A 35 14.79 4.59 12.46
C ASN A 35 15.23 3.76 13.67
N SER A 36 16.36 3.07 13.56
CA SER A 36 16.91 2.22 14.62
C SER A 36 17.21 2.98 15.91
N LYS A 37 17.49 4.29 15.84
CA LYS A 37 17.67 5.14 17.03
C LYS A 37 16.35 5.30 17.81
N ASN A 38 15.22 5.28 17.12
CA ASN A 38 13.91 5.39 17.76
C ASN A 38 13.49 4.05 18.40
N ALA A 39 13.97 2.91 17.88
CA ALA A 39 13.56 1.57 18.32
C ALA A 39 13.72 1.32 19.83
N VAL A 40 14.67 1.98 20.49
CA VAL A 40 14.87 1.88 21.96
C VAL A 40 13.71 2.50 22.75
N PHE A 41 13.07 3.53 22.20
CA PHE A 41 11.93 4.23 22.82
C PHE A 41 10.58 3.63 22.43
N LEU A 42 10.59 2.66 21.52
CA LEU A 42 9.41 2.02 20.97
C LEU A 42 9.15 0.69 21.68
N GLN A 43 7.94 0.49 22.15
CA GLN A 43 7.48 -0.79 22.67
C GLN A 43 7.53 -1.86 21.59
N LYS A 44 8.01 -3.05 21.98
CA LYS A 44 8.08 -4.22 21.10
C LYS A 44 6.73 -4.88 20.92
N SER A 45 5.92 -4.92 21.98
CA SER A 45 4.53 -5.35 21.92
C SER A 45 3.66 -4.18 21.52
N LEU A 46 2.73 -4.42 20.60
CA LEU A 46 1.74 -3.44 20.17
C LEU A 46 0.35 -4.01 20.44
N PRO A 47 -0.62 -3.16 20.81
CA PRO A 47 -2.03 -3.52 20.73
C PRO A 47 -2.29 -4.12 19.34
N THR A 48 -2.86 -5.31 19.34
CA THR A 48 -3.13 -6.05 18.11
C THR A 48 -4.63 -6.24 17.99
N VAL A 49 -5.19 -5.81 16.88
CA VAL A 49 -6.58 -6.08 16.53
C VAL A 49 -6.60 -7.15 15.46
N THR A 50 -7.26 -8.26 15.78
CA THR A 50 -7.50 -9.36 14.85
C THR A 50 -8.85 -9.12 14.17
N MET A 51 -8.82 -9.07 12.84
CA MET A 51 -10.00 -8.96 12.00
C MET A 51 -10.71 -10.30 11.89
N GLU A 52 -11.99 -10.26 11.52
CA GLU A 52 -12.71 -11.45 11.08
C GLU A 52 -11.94 -12.13 9.93
N PRO A 53 -11.83 -13.47 9.94
CA PRO A 53 -11.07 -14.20 8.94
C PRO A 53 -11.69 -14.06 7.56
N VAL A 54 -10.85 -13.85 6.55
CA VAL A 54 -11.29 -13.77 5.16
C VAL A 54 -11.27 -15.16 4.55
N ASN A 55 -12.45 -15.64 4.13
CA ASN A 55 -12.56 -16.90 3.40
C ASN A 55 -12.43 -16.66 1.89
N VAL A 56 -11.20 -16.72 1.39
CA VAL A 56 -10.90 -16.45 -0.03
C VAL A 56 -11.58 -17.44 -0.98
N SER A 57 -11.74 -18.71 -0.59
CA SER A 57 -12.36 -19.69 -1.49
C SER A 57 -13.85 -19.43 -1.71
N ILE A 58 -14.56 -18.93 -0.69
CA ILE A 58 -15.94 -18.46 -0.84
C ILE A 58 -15.97 -17.23 -1.77
N LEU A 59 -15.10 -16.25 -1.53
CA LEU A 59 -15.06 -15.04 -2.36
C LEU A 59 -14.79 -15.36 -3.84
N GLN A 60 -13.86 -16.26 -4.12
CA GLN A 60 -13.56 -16.72 -5.48
C GLN A 60 -14.76 -17.42 -6.12
N ALA A 61 -15.51 -18.23 -5.37
CA ALA A 61 -16.71 -18.89 -5.89
C ALA A 61 -17.83 -17.90 -6.23
N GLU A 62 -17.99 -16.84 -5.43
CA GLU A 62 -18.91 -15.73 -5.73
C GLU A 62 -18.46 -14.96 -6.98
N ASP A 63 -17.16 -14.69 -7.10
CA ASP A 63 -16.60 -13.96 -8.23
C ASP A 63 -16.77 -14.74 -9.54
N LEU A 64 -16.67 -16.08 -9.54
CA LEU A 64 -16.97 -16.91 -10.70
C LEU A 64 -18.39 -16.71 -11.26
N ILE A 65 -19.34 -16.36 -10.40
CA ILE A 65 -20.73 -16.06 -10.80
C ILE A 65 -20.85 -14.58 -11.21
N ASN A 66 -20.35 -13.67 -10.38
CA ASN A 66 -20.47 -12.22 -10.60
C ASN A 66 -19.73 -11.77 -11.88
N ASP A 67 -18.59 -12.37 -12.19
CA ASP A 67 -17.78 -12.04 -13.36
C ASP A 67 -18.48 -12.36 -14.69
N LEU A 68 -19.58 -13.12 -14.66
CA LEU A 68 -20.43 -13.34 -15.83
C LEU A 68 -21.17 -12.06 -16.23
N ASP A 69 -21.51 -11.19 -15.26
CA ASP A 69 -22.11 -9.89 -15.51
C ASP A 69 -21.02 -8.84 -15.74
N LYS A 70 -20.83 -8.44 -17.00
CA LYS A 70 -19.87 -7.40 -17.38
C LYS A 70 -20.37 -5.97 -17.09
N GLY A 71 -21.58 -5.81 -16.55
CA GLY A 71 -22.15 -4.53 -16.14
C GLY A 71 -21.70 -4.07 -14.75
N ILE A 72 -21.07 -4.93 -13.95
CA ILE A 72 -20.59 -4.61 -12.60
C ILE A 72 -19.05 -4.63 -12.52
N PRO A 73 -18.44 -3.85 -11.61
CA PRO A 73 -17.00 -3.87 -11.43
C PRO A 73 -16.55 -5.18 -10.79
N TRP A 74 -15.32 -5.60 -11.11
CA TRP A 74 -14.68 -6.71 -10.40
C TRP A 74 -14.42 -6.38 -8.95
N ARG A 75 -14.51 -7.40 -8.10
CA ARG A 75 -14.18 -7.30 -6.69
C ARG A 75 -12.68 -7.02 -6.53
N PHE A 76 -12.35 -5.88 -5.94
CA PHE A 76 -10.97 -5.54 -5.59
C PHE A 76 -10.55 -6.12 -4.22
N GLY A 77 -11.48 -6.19 -3.27
CA GLY A 77 -11.24 -6.72 -1.93
C GLY A 77 -12.52 -6.88 -1.12
N GLN A 78 -12.44 -7.57 0.01
CA GLN A 78 -13.54 -7.74 0.95
C GLN A 78 -13.51 -6.63 2.00
N ASN A 79 -14.61 -5.89 2.11
CA ASN A 79 -14.75 -4.88 3.15
C ASN A 79 -15.07 -5.55 4.50
N LEU A 80 -14.32 -5.16 5.53
CA LEU A 80 -14.58 -5.52 6.92
C LEU A 80 -14.85 -4.24 7.70
N ALA A 81 -16.01 -4.15 8.34
CA ALA A 81 -16.33 -3.00 9.17
C ALA A 81 -15.47 -3.04 10.45
N VAL A 82 -14.89 -1.89 10.81
CA VAL A 82 -14.04 -1.75 11.99
C VAL A 82 -14.43 -0.52 12.79
N ASN A 83 -14.13 -0.53 14.09
CA ASN A 83 -14.24 0.63 14.96
C ASN A 83 -12.90 0.89 15.64
N LEU A 84 -11.98 1.51 14.88
CA LEU A 84 -10.61 1.79 15.32
C LEU A 84 -10.40 3.30 15.46
N SER A 85 -9.77 3.72 16.55
CA SER A 85 -9.52 5.14 16.82
C SER A 85 -8.17 5.38 17.49
N LEU A 86 -7.66 6.60 17.34
CA LEU A 86 -6.42 7.05 17.98
C LEU A 86 -6.49 7.10 19.51
N SER A 87 -7.70 7.15 20.08
CA SER A 87 -7.91 7.22 21.54
C SER A 87 -8.06 5.85 22.19
N THR A 88 -8.49 4.82 21.45
CA THR A 88 -8.87 3.53 22.05
C THR A 88 -8.15 2.31 21.50
N SER A 89 -7.64 2.35 20.26
CA SER A 89 -7.24 1.11 19.58
C SER A 89 -5.75 0.85 19.59
N GLY A 90 -4.93 1.88 19.63
CA GLY A 90 -3.49 1.77 19.53
C GLY A 90 -2.80 2.48 20.67
N GLN A 91 -1.50 2.68 20.49
CA GLN A 91 -0.62 3.17 21.53
C GLN A 91 0.12 4.40 21.07
N TRP A 92 0.05 5.46 21.86
CA TRP A 92 0.89 6.64 21.72
C TRP A 92 2.25 6.42 22.39
N GLU A 93 3.30 6.77 21.67
CA GLU A 93 4.68 6.72 22.11
C GLU A 93 5.33 8.09 21.89
N TYR A 94 6.16 8.49 22.83
CA TYR A 94 6.75 9.82 22.87
C TYR A 94 8.24 9.68 22.65
N LEU A 95 8.75 10.36 21.64
CA LEU A 95 10.17 10.37 21.30
C LEU A 95 10.91 11.46 22.08
N PRO A 96 12.24 11.34 22.29
CA PRO A 96 13.01 12.31 23.07
C PRO A 96 12.98 13.74 22.54
N ASN A 97 12.72 13.93 21.25
CA ASN A 97 12.58 15.24 20.61
C ASN A 97 11.19 15.87 20.77
N GLY A 98 10.27 15.23 21.51
CA GLY A 98 8.90 15.69 21.72
C GLY A 98 7.89 15.21 20.68
N ASP A 99 8.35 14.51 19.63
CA ASP A 99 7.47 13.91 18.64
C ASP A 99 6.61 12.80 19.26
N LYS A 100 5.47 12.55 18.62
CA LYS A 100 4.54 11.49 19.01
C LYS A 100 4.36 10.52 17.86
N LEU A 101 4.42 9.23 18.17
CA LEU A 101 4.15 8.16 17.25
C LEU A 101 2.99 7.32 17.78
N TRP A 102 1.94 7.16 16.97
CA TRP A 102 0.87 6.23 17.30
C TRP A 102 1.04 4.94 16.50
N ARG A 103 0.95 3.79 17.16
CA ARG A 103 1.07 2.48 16.52
C ARG A 103 -0.03 1.52 16.95
N LEU A 104 -0.49 0.72 15.98
CA LEU A 104 -1.44 -0.37 16.14
C LEU A 104 -1.02 -1.49 15.19
N ARG A 105 -1.14 -2.74 15.62
CA ARG A 105 -1.02 -3.90 14.74
C ARG A 105 -2.42 -4.36 14.32
N VAL A 106 -2.64 -4.51 13.02
CA VAL A 106 -3.85 -5.13 12.49
C VAL A 106 -3.46 -6.44 11.84
N TYR A 107 -4.19 -7.51 12.19
CA TYR A 107 -3.96 -8.85 11.67
C TYR A 107 -5.25 -9.39 11.05
N SER A 108 -5.19 -9.88 9.82
CA SER A 108 -6.34 -10.46 9.13
C SER A 108 -5.96 -11.81 8.56
N GLN A 109 -6.55 -12.86 9.12
CA GLN A 109 -6.28 -14.24 8.72
C GLN A 109 -6.91 -14.51 7.34
N GLY A 110 -6.13 -15.12 6.44
CA GLY A 110 -6.61 -15.50 5.10
C GLY A 110 -6.63 -14.36 4.08
N ALA A 111 -6.46 -13.10 4.50
CA ALA A 111 -6.32 -11.97 3.58
C ALA A 111 -4.94 -11.98 2.90
N TYR A 112 -4.89 -11.69 1.60
CA TYR A 112 -3.62 -11.55 0.86
C TYR A 112 -2.94 -10.20 1.13
N THR A 113 -3.74 -9.15 1.30
CA THR A 113 -3.30 -7.79 1.61
C THR A 113 -4.29 -7.12 2.55
N LEU A 114 -3.85 -6.05 3.20
CA LEU A 114 -4.71 -5.08 3.90
C LEU A 114 -4.48 -3.71 3.24
N ASN A 115 -5.56 -2.98 2.97
CA ASN A 115 -5.55 -1.65 2.37
C ASN A 115 -6.11 -0.64 3.37
#